data_AF-A0A947YE19-F1
#
_entry.id   AF-A0A947YE19-F1
#
_cell.length_a   1.000
_cell.length_b   1.000
_cell.length_c   1.000
_cell.angle_alpha   90.00
_cell.angle_beta   90.00
_cell.angle_gamma   90.00
#
_symmetry.space_group_name_H-M   'P 1'
#
loop_
_entity.id
_entity.type
_entity.pdbx_description
1 polymer ?
#
loop_
_entity_poly.entity_id
_entity_poly.type
_entity_poly.pdbx_seq_one_letter_code
_entity_poly.pdbx_strand_id
1 'polypeptide(L)'
;TVWGVYALGGLLVSSWVGLTAAALFAVHPLGVEAVSWISAGGYVQMTAFAIWSLVFYLLVILNKGETFVKYYVWSVVLLLLALFSMERAVVIVGLMGLLSFCLGNLKKSWKYLLVPVVLSLVWVMVSVLGVGVRTESLQVNYYNDPGKINFLMQLPIAISEYLKLFVWPVGLTLYHSDLAFDAWQFGFRVVVLLGFLGSIVWTFIKNKQVFFWLAWFLVCLSPTLLPFGLSWIVAERYVYMAMIGLCVVVAMGVEWILKQVQDDGGRDMVNFVLVLLVGSLMFRTILRNNDWRTADSLWFSAERYSTLSPQNHNNLGDAYGKRGMLELSRDHFLRAIELNPRYADAMHNLGSAYLQMGEIEKARESFLRALENNPNLWQSKRALESIEEWEKQNP
;
A
#
# COMPACT_ATOMS: atom_id res chain seq x y z
N THR A 1 -0.93 13.73 -9.27
CA THR A 1 -2.06 12.85 -8.88
C THR A 1 -3.31 13.62 -8.52
N VAL A 2 -3.28 14.52 -7.53
CA VAL A 2 -4.44 15.30 -7.05
C VAL A 2 -5.23 15.99 -8.18
N TRP A 3 -4.54 16.71 -9.07
CA TRP A 3 -5.18 17.34 -10.24
C TRP A 3 -5.85 16.35 -11.20
N GLY A 4 -5.29 15.14 -11.33
CA GLY A 4 -5.92 14.08 -12.10
C GLY A 4 -7.20 13.57 -11.43
N VAL A 5 -7.21 13.44 -10.09
CA VAL A 5 -8.43 13.08 -9.33
C VAL A 5 -9.51 14.13 -9.53
N TYR A 6 -9.14 15.42 -9.43
CA TYR A 6 -10.03 16.53 -9.72
C TYR A 6 -10.61 16.46 -11.14
N ALA A 7 -9.75 16.28 -12.15
CA ALA A 7 -10.17 16.21 -13.54
C ALA A 7 -11.08 15.01 -13.81
N LEU A 8 -10.71 13.81 -13.36
CA LEU A 8 -11.48 12.59 -13.61
C LEU A 8 -12.83 12.60 -12.89
N GLY A 9 -12.85 12.95 -11.60
CA GLY A 9 -14.09 13.10 -10.82
C GLY A 9 -14.97 14.23 -11.35
N GLY A 10 -14.35 15.34 -11.76
CA GLY A 10 -15.01 16.50 -12.36
C GLY A 10 -15.73 16.17 -13.68
N LEU A 11 -15.03 15.47 -14.57
CA LEU A 11 -15.57 15.07 -15.89
C LEU A 11 -16.62 13.97 -15.79
N LEU A 12 -16.51 13.06 -14.81
CA LEU A 12 -17.44 11.93 -14.67
C LEU A 12 -18.67 12.23 -13.83
N VAL A 13 -18.58 13.15 -12.87
CA VAL A 13 -19.65 13.42 -11.90
C VAL A 13 -20.00 14.90 -11.90
N SER A 14 -19.17 15.74 -11.27
CA SER A 14 -19.33 17.20 -11.22
C SER A 14 -18.04 17.86 -10.75
N SER A 15 -17.80 19.12 -11.12
CA SER A 15 -16.62 19.87 -10.66
C SER A 15 -16.50 19.94 -9.14
N TRP A 16 -17.63 20.02 -8.43
CA TRP A 16 -17.66 20.04 -6.96
C TRP A 16 -17.25 18.70 -6.35
N VAL A 17 -17.73 17.58 -6.90
CA VAL A 17 -17.31 16.23 -6.49
C VAL A 17 -15.82 16.02 -6.78
N GLY A 18 -15.35 16.45 -7.94
CA GLY A 18 -13.94 16.41 -8.30
C GLY A 18 -13.06 17.16 -7.29
N LEU A 19 -13.45 18.39 -6.92
CA LEU A 19 -12.69 19.23 -5.98
C LEU A 19 -12.65 18.59 -4.59
N THR A 20 -13.81 18.17 -4.09
CA THR A 20 -13.93 17.57 -2.76
C THR A 20 -13.16 16.25 -2.66
N ALA A 21 -13.28 15.38 -3.66
CA ALA A 21 -12.56 14.11 -3.70
C ALA A 21 -11.04 14.32 -3.78
N ALA A 22 -10.59 15.30 -4.57
CA ALA A 22 -9.18 15.65 -4.68
C ALA A 22 -8.63 16.22 -3.36
N ALA A 23 -9.41 17.05 -2.66
CA ALA A 23 -9.04 17.57 -1.34
C ALA A 23 -8.92 16.44 -0.31
N LEU A 24 -9.95 15.57 -0.20
CA LEU A 24 -9.93 14.41 0.70
C LEU A 24 -8.74 13.50 0.41
N PHE A 25 -8.50 13.16 -0.86
CA PHE A 25 -7.37 12.33 -1.28
C PHE A 25 -6.02 12.97 -0.93
N ALA A 26 -5.86 14.28 -1.13
CA ALA A 26 -4.62 14.99 -0.88
C ALA A 26 -4.22 15.02 0.61
N VAL A 27 -5.21 15.08 1.50
CA VAL A 27 -4.96 15.19 2.95
C VAL A 27 -5.12 13.88 3.70
N HIS A 28 -5.43 12.76 3.03
CA HIS A 28 -5.72 11.50 3.70
C HIS A 28 -4.44 10.84 4.27
N PRO A 29 -4.40 10.47 5.58
CA PRO A 29 -3.19 9.91 6.19
C PRO A 29 -2.70 8.58 5.58
N LEU A 30 -3.62 7.75 5.07
CA LEU A 30 -3.28 6.55 4.29
C LEU A 30 -2.34 6.80 3.11
N GLY A 31 -2.29 8.04 2.60
CA GLY A 31 -1.39 8.39 1.51
C GLY A 31 0.06 8.58 1.92
N VAL A 32 0.34 8.72 3.22
CA VAL A 32 1.67 9.13 3.70
C VAL A 32 2.74 8.09 3.40
N GLU A 33 2.48 6.80 3.64
CA GLU A 33 3.48 5.75 3.35
C GLU A 33 3.92 5.80 1.88
N ALA A 34 2.97 5.89 0.94
CA ALA A 34 3.28 5.89 -0.49
C ALA A 34 4.11 7.12 -0.92
N VAL A 35 3.88 8.26 -0.27
CA VAL A 35 4.52 9.54 -0.62
C VAL A 35 5.86 9.73 0.08
N SER A 36 5.95 9.37 1.36
CA SER A 36 7.12 9.63 2.19
C SER A 36 8.19 8.55 2.07
N TRP A 37 7.82 7.31 1.73
CA TRP A 37 8.79 6.23 1.58
C TRP A 37 9.34 6.14 0.15
N ILE A 38 10.64 6.36 -0.02
CA ILE A 38 11.30 6.33 -1.34
C ILE A 38 11.04 5.01 -2.08
N SER A 39 11.09 3.87 -1.39
CA SER A 39 10.84 2.56 -2.01
C SER A 39 9.38 2.37 -2.44
N ALA A 40 8.45 3.18 -1.93
CA ALA A 40 7.06 3.22 -2.38
C ALA A 40 6.80 4.26 -3.49
N GLY A 41 7.82 5.01 -3.94
CA GLY A 41 7.65 6.05 -4.97
C GLY A 41 7.01 5.55 -6.27
N GLY A 42 7.21 4.27 -6.61
CA GLY A 42 6.55 3.62 -7.75
C GLY A 42 5.01 3.64 -7.67
N TYR A 43 4.41 3.54 -6.48
CA TYR A 43 2.96 3.64 -6.30
C TYR A 43 2.44 5.03 -6.69
N VAL A 44 3.16 6.09 -6.31
CA VAL A 44 2.77 7.47 -6.60
C VAL A 44 2.92 7.78 -8.09
N GLN A 45 4.02 7.36 -8.71
CA GLN A 45 4.28 7.52 -10.14
C GLN A 45 3.25 6.77 -10.98
N MET A 46 3.03 5.48 -10.68
CA MET A 46 2.02 4.65 -11.32
C MET A 46 0.64 5.31 -11.24
N THR A 47 0.24 5.75 -10.05
CA THR A 47 -1.07 6.39 -9.83
C THR A 47 -1.20 7.70 -10.60
N ALA A 48 -0.14 8.52 -10.65
CA ALA A 48 -0.14 9.77 -11.40
C ALA A 48 -0.36 9.54 -12.90
N PHE A 49 0.40 8.60 -13.50
CA PHE A 49 0.26 8.26 -14.91
C PHE A 49 -1.07 7.56 -15.21
N ALA A 50 -1.52 6.66 -14.32
CA ALA A 50 -2.79 5.94 -14.44
C ALA A 50 -3.98 6.88 -14.53
N ILE A 51 -4.10 7.85 -13.61
CA ILE A 51 -5.25 8.75 -13.60
C ILE A 51 -5.26 9.61 -14.86
N TRP A 52 -4.12 10.18 -15.25
CA TRP A 52 -4.09 10.98 -16.48
C TRP A 52 -4.35 10.14 -17.73
N SER A 53 -3.86 8.90 -17.78
CA SER A 53 -4.20 7.96 -18.85
C SER A 53 -5.71 7.74 -18.95
N LEU A 54 -6.39 7.60 -17.81
CA LEU A 54 -7.85 7.45 -17.72
C LEU A 54 -8.60 8.74 -18.07
N VAL A 55 -8.09 9.92 -17.69
CA VAL A 55 -8.65 11.21 -18.09
C VAL A 55 -8.61 11.37 -19.61
N PHE A 56 -7.46 11.12 -20.24
CA PHE A 56 -7.35 11.20 -21.70
C PHE A 56 -8.21 10.13 -22.39
N TYR A 57 -8.27 8.92 -21.84
CA TYR A 57 -9.15 7.88 -22.34
C TYR A 57 -10.64 8.25 -22.23
N LEU A 58 -11.03 8.93 -21.15
CA LEU A 58 -12.38 9.48 -21.02
C LEU A 58 -12.65 10.54 -22.10
N LEU A 59 -11.71 11.45 -22.33
CA LEU A 59 -11.84 12.47 -23.39
C LEU A 59 -11.94 11.86 -24.79
N VAL A 60 -11.29 10.72 -25.04
CA VAL A 60 -11.43 9.90 -26.25
C VAL A 60 -12.85 9.36 -26.39
N ILE A 61 -13.47 8.89 -25.30
CA ILE A 61 -14.85 8.39 -25.32
C ILE A 61 -15.85 9.54 -25.53
N LEU A 62 -15.60 10.70 -24.95
CA LEU A 62 -16.51 11.84 -24.98
C LEU A 62 -16.43 12.65 -26.28
N ASN A 63 -15.26 12.76 -26.92
CA ASN A 63 -15.07 13.58 -28.12
C ASN A 63 -15.11 12.78 -29.43
N LYS A 64 -15.64 13.43 -30.48
CA LYS A 64 -15.58 12.97 -31.87
C LYS A 64 -14.99 14.10 -32.72
N GLY A 65 -13.72 14.02 -33.12
CA GLY A 65 -13.05 15.06 -33.92
C GLY A 65 -11.53 14.86 -34.03
N GLU A 66 -10.81 15.79 -34.68
CA GLU A 66 -9.36 15.67 -34.95
C GLU A 66 -8.49 15.57 -33.69
N THR A 67 -8.94 16.13 -32.56
CA THR A 67 -8.25 16.03 -31.27
C THR A 67 -8.29 14.63 -30.65
N PHE A 68 -9.15 13.75 -31.16
CA PHE A 68 -9.30 12.37 -30.70
C PHE A 68 -7.98 11.61 -30.70
N VAL A 69 -7.23 11.69 -31.81
CA VAL A 69 -5.97 10.94 -31.98
C VAL A 69 -4.95 11.41 -30.94
N LYS A 70 -4.88 12.72 -30.68
CA LYS A 70 -3.97 13.29 -29.69
C LYS A 70 -4.29 12.75 -28.29
N TYR A 71 -5.55 12.74 -27.88
CA TYR A 71 -5.94 12.22 -26.57
C TYR A 71 -5.69 10.71 -26.45
N TYR A 72 -5.95 9.94 -27.51
CA TYR A 72 -5.69 8.51 -27.50
C TYR A 72 -4.20 8.20 -27.37
N VAL A 73 -3.34 8.90 -28.13
CA VAL A 73 -1.88 8.78 -28.03
C VAL A 73 -1.41 9.10 -26.62
N TRP A 74 -1.86 10.22 -26.03
CA TRP A 74 -1.51 10.57 -24.65
C TRP A 74 -1.96 9.53 -23.63
N SER A 75 -3.17 8.97 -23.77
CA SER A 75 -3.64 7.90 -22.91
C SER A 75 -2.73 6.67 -22.96
N VAL A 76 -2.33 6.24 -24.16
CA VAL A 76 -1.44 5.09 -24.37
C VAL A 76 -0.01 5.36 -23.87
N VAL A 77 0.56 6.55 -24.13
CA VAL A 77 1.89 6.92 -23.64
C VAL A 77 1.92 6.91 -22.10
N LEU A 78 0.90 7.48 -21.45
CA LEU A 78 0.81 7.48 -20.00
C LEU A 78 0.59 6.07 -19.42
N LEU A 79 -0.16 5.20 -20.12
CA LEU A 79 -0.26 3.80 -19.74
C LEU A 79 1.11 3.11 -19.76
N LEU A 80 1.91 3.32 -20.81
CA LEU A 80 3.27 2.77 -20.88
C LEU A 80 4.14 3.27 -19.74
N LEU A 81 4.12 4.58 -19.46
CA LEU A 81 4.85 5.14 -18.32
C LEU A 81 4.41 4.54 -16.99
N ALA A 82 3.10 4.27 -16.82
CA ALA A 82 2.60 3.59 -15.63
C ALA A 82 3.13 2.15 -15.53
N LEU A 83 3.12 1.38 -16.65
CA LEU A 83 3.65 0.02 -16.70
C LEU A 83 5.14 -0.02 -16.37
N PHE A 84 5.94 0.89 -16.93
CA PHE A 84 7.36 1.01 -16.59
C PHE A 84 7.62 1.45 -15.15
N SER A 85 6.67 2.16 -14.53
CA SER A 85 6.79 2.56 -13.12
C SER A 85 6.51 1.41 -12.17
N MET A 86 5.52 0.56 -12.50
CA MET A 86 5.13 -0.55 -11.64
C MET A 86 4.38 -1.67 -12.39
N GLU A 87 4.71 -2.92 -12.09
CA GLU A 87 4.06 -4.11 -12.66
C GLU A 87 2.54 -4.17 -12.40
N ARG A 88 2.09 -3.55 -11.30
CA ARG A 88 0.67 -3.48 -10.90
C ARG A 88 -0.17 -2.58 -11.82
N ALA A 89 0.44 -1.75 -12.68
CA ALA A 89 -0.26 -0.81 -13.55
C ALA A 89 -1.20 -1.48 -14.57
N VAL A 90 -1.09 -2.79 -14.79
CA VAL A 90 -1.96 -3.58 -15.68
C VAL A 90 -3.46 -3.40 -15.35
N VAL A 91 -3.79 -3.07 -14.08
CA VAL A 91 -5.17 -2.77 -13.66
C VAL A 91 -5.81 -1.60 -14.41
N ILE A 92 -5.01 -0.68 -14.96
CA ILE A 92 -5.49 0.50 -15.69
C ILE A 92 -6.38 0.09 -16.86
N VAL A 93 -6.04 -0.99 -17.57
CA VAL A 93 -6.84 -1.48 -18.70
C VAL A 93 -8.19 -2.02 -18.21
N GLY A 94 -8.20 -2.69 -17.06
CA GLY A 94 -9.44 -3.10 -16.40
C GLY A 94 -10.33 -1.90 -16.05
N LEU A 95 -9.73 -0.81 -15.56
CA LEU A 95 -10.43 0.45 -15.28
C LEU A 95 -10.94 1.14 -16.55
N MET A 96 -10.18 1.13 -17.66
CA MET A 96 -10.63 1.64 -18.95
C MET A 96 -11.84 0.85 -19.48
N GLY A 97 -11.80 -0.48 -19.37
CA GLY A 97 -12.92 -1.34 -19.72
C GLY A 97 -14.16 -1.08 -18.86
N LEU A 98 -13.96 -1.00 -17.53
CA LEU A 98 -15.01 -0.68 -16.57
C LEU A 98 -15.63 0.69 -16.84
N LEU A 99 -14.81 1.70 -17.15
CA LEU A 99 -15.26 3.05 -17.49
C LEU A 99 -16.14 3.03 -18.76
N SER A 100 -15.65 2.40 -19.83
CA SER A 100 -16.38 2.21 -21.09
C SER A 100 -17.72 1.50 -20.90
N PHE A 101 -17.74 0.50 -20.02
CA PHE A 101 -18.93 -0.26 -19.68
C PHE A 101 -19.96 0.61 -18.92
N CYS A 102 -19.51 1.36 -17.91
CA CYS A 102 -20.39 2.22 -17.10
C CYS A 102 -21.02 3.34 -17.93
N LEU A 103 -20.28 3.88 -18.90
CA LEU A 103 -20.78 4.91 -19.84
C LEU A 103 -21.66 4.33 -20.97
N GLY A 104 -21.85 3.01 -21.05
CA GLY A 104 -22.68 2.37 -22.08
C GLY A 104 -22.05 2.38 -23.49
N ASN A 105 -20.77 2.73 -23.61
CA ASN A 105 -20.08 2.90 -24.89
C ASN A 105 -19.20 1.71 -25.30
N LEU A 106 -19.20 0.61 -24.54
CA LEU A 106 -18.29 -0.52 -24.73
C LEU A 106 -18.26 -1.09 -26.16
N LYS A 107 -19.42 -1.22 -26.81
CA LYS A 107 -19.52 -1.68 -28.21
C LYS A 107 -18.82 -0.76 -29.22
N LYS A 108 -18.63 0.52 -28.89
CA LYS A 108 -17.95 1.51 -29.73
C LYS A 108 -16.48 1.65 -29.32
N SER A 109 -16.19 1.59 -28.03
CA SER A 109 -14.85 1.85 -27.49
C SER A 109 -13.92 0.63 -27.43
N TRP A 110 -14.40 -0.59 -27.67
CA TRP A 110 -13.55 -1.81 -27.61
C TRP A 110 -12.32 -1.74 -28.52
N LYS A 111 -12.41 -1.08 -29.69
CA LYS A 111 -11.28 -0.89 -30.60
C LYS A 111 -10.15 -0.07 -29.96
N TYR A 112 -10.51 0.89 -29.10
CA TYR A 112 -9.58 1.72 -28.36
C TYR A 112 -9.01 1.02 -27.12
N LEU A 113 -9.56 -0.14 -26.74
CA LEU A 113 -8.99 -0.99 -25.69
C LEU A 113 -7.94 -1.95 -26.24
N LEU A 114 -7.95 -2.27 -27.54
CA LEU A 114 -7.05 -3.27 -28.12
C LEU A 114 -5.58 -2.96 -27.86
N VAL A 115 -5.11 -1.75 -28.18
CA VAL A 115 -3.70 -1.39 -27.98
C VAL A 115 -3.33 -1.40 -26.49
N PRO A 116 -4.08 -0.73 -25.57
CA PRO A 116 -3.86 -0.85 -24.14
C PRO A 116 -3.79 -2.30 -23.60
N VAL A 117 -4.71 -3.16 -24.03
CA VAL A 117 -4.76 -4.58 -23.65
C VAL A 117 -3.51 -5.30 -24.12
N VAL A 118 -3.16 -5.18 -25.41
CA VAL A 118 -1.99 -5.85 -25.97
C VAL A 118 -0.71 -5.41 -25.27
N LEU A 119 -0.52 -4.10 -25.07
CA LEU A 119 0.65 -3.57 -24.36
C LEU A 119 0.74 -4.10 -22.93
N SER A 120 -0.39 -4.19 -22.22
CA SER A 120 -0.41 -4.70 -20.85
C SER A 120 -0.17 -6.20 -20.79
N LEU A 121 -0.68 -6.98 -21.76
CA LEU A 121 -0.41 -8.42 -21.86
C LEU A 121 1.08 -8.69 -22.17
N VAL A 122 1.67 -7.91 -23.09
CA VAL A 122 3.11 -7.98 -23.39
C VAL A 122 3.92 -7.63 -22.13
N TRP A 123 3.52 -6.60 -21.39
CA TRP A 123 4.17 -6.23 -20.13
C TRP A 123 4.10 -7.33 -19.07
N VAL A 124 2.93 -7.96 -18.90
CA VAL A 124 2.77 -9.13 -18.01
C VAL A 124 3.69 -10.26 -18.45
N MET A 125 3.75 -10.57 -19.75
CA MET A 125 4.62 -11.62 -20.28
C MET A 125 6.09 -11.34 -19.99
N VAL A 126 6.58 -10.12 -20.25
CA VAL A 126 7.95 -9.70 -19.93
C VAL A 126 8.21 -9.80 -18.42
N SER A 127 7.27 -9.36 -17.60
CA SER A 127 7.39 -9.40 -16.14
C SER A 127 7.49 -10.83 -15.62
N VAL A 128 6.69 -11.76 -16.16
CA VAL A 128 6.70 -13.19 -15.80
C VAL A 128 8.02 -13.85 -16.21
N LEU A 129 8.53 -13.55 -17.41
CA LEU A 129 9.81 -14.08 -17.88
C LEU A 129 11.00 -13.60 -17.01
N GLY A 130 10.90 -12.41 -16.42
CA GLY A 130 11.92 -11.87 -15.51
C GLY A 130 11.88 -12.40 -14.07
N VAL A 131 10.85 -13.17 -13.68
CA VAL A 131 10.69 -13.62 -12.28
C VAL A 131 11.85 -14.48 -11.80
N GLY A 132 12.34 -15.42 -12.64
CA GLY A 132 13.42 -16.34 -12.25
C GLY A 132 14.72 -15.63 -11.84
N VAL A 133 15.13 -14.61 -12.61
CA VAL A 133 16.31 -13.79 -12.32
C VAL A 133 16.11 -12.96 -11.04
N ARG A 134 14.88 -12.48 -10.78
CA ARG A 134 14.54 -11.69 -9.60
C ARG A 134 14.51 -12.54 -8.32
N THR A 135 14.09 -13.80 -8.40
CA THR A 135 14.08 -14.72 -7.26
C THR A 135 15.49 -15.15 -6.84
N GLU A 136 16.41 -15.34 -7.79
CA GLU A 136 17.80 -15.67 -7.49
C GLU A 136 18.57 -14.50 -6.87
N SER A 137 18.34 -13.28 -7.37
CA SER A 137 19.02 -12.07 -6.90
C SER A 137 18.54 -11.56 -5.53
N LEU A 138 17.30 -11.83 -5.13
CA LEU A 138 16.73 -11.28 -3.90
C LEU A 138 16.99 -12.12 -2.63
N GLN A 139 17.71 -13.25 -2.69
CA GLN A 139 18.00 -14.12 -1.52
C GLN A 139 16.81 -14.33 -0.56
N VAL A 140 15.57 -14.31 -1.08
CA VAL A 140 14.32 -14.20 -0.28
C VAL A 140 14.04 -15.44 0.57
N ASN A 141 14.73 -16.55 0.26
CA ASN A 141 14.51 -17.85 0.87
C ASN A 141 14.79 -17.89 2.38
N TYR A 142 15.48 -16.91 2.95
CA TYR A 142 15.89 -16.92 4.36
C TYR A 142 14.92 -16.19 5.31
N TYR A 143 14.06 -15.31 4.81
CA TYR A 143 13.32 -14.36 5.66
C TYR A 143 11.80 -14.49 5.62
N ASN A 144 11.26 -15.00 4.51
CA ASN A 144 9.83 -15.23 4.38
C ASN A 144 9.61 -16.73 4.32
N ASP A 145 8.85 -17.29 5.26
CA ASP A 145 8.08 -18.49 4.96
C ASP A 145 6.96 -18.01 4.03
N PRO A 146 6.95 -18.36 2.73
CA PRO A 146 5.80 -18.12 1.88
C PRO A 146 4.69 -19.10 2.30
N GLY A 147 4.24 -18.97 3.55
CA GLY A 147 3.03 -19.60 4.02
C GLY A 147 1.94 -19.21 3.03
N LYS A 148 1.32 -20.21 2.40
CA LYS A 148 0.18 -20.01 1.53
C LYS A 148 -0.97 -19.51 2.39
N ILE A 149 -1.02 -18.20 2.65
CA ILE A 149 -2.14 -17.59 3.32
C ILE A 149 -3.36 -17.89 2.46
N ASN A 150 -4.36 -18.54 3.06
CA ASN A 150 -5.56 -18.90 2.33
C ASN A 150 -6.23 -17.60 1.84
N PHE A 151 -6.37 -17.47 0.53
CA PHE A 151 -6.99 -16.32 -0.12
C PHE A 151 -8.38 -15.98 0.45
N LEU A 152 -9.15 -17.00 0.84
CA LEU A 152 -10.46 -16.83 1.48
C LEU A 152 -10.37 -16.19 2.87
N MET A 153 -9.24 -16.33 3.57
CA MET A 153 -8.98 -15.63 4.83
C MET A 153 -8.41 -14.23 4.57
N GLN A 154 -7.57 -14.08 3.54
CA GLN A 154 -6.93 -12.82 3.20
C GLN A 154 -7.94 -11.73 2.81
N LEU A 155 -8.93 -12.08 1.98
CA LEU A 155 -9.89 -11.11 1.43
C LEU A 155 -10.69 -10.37 2.51
N PRO A 156 -11.38 -11.05 3.46
CA PRO A 156 -12.08 -10.36 4.54
C PRO A 156 -11.16 -9.47 5.35
N ILE A 157 -9.95 -9.95 5.68
CA ILE A 157 -8.97 -9.20 6.48
C ILE A 157 -8.55 -7.92 5.74
N ALA A 158 -8.05 -8.05 4.51
CA ALA A 158 -7.52 -6.92 3.75
C ALA A 158 -8.59 -5.86 3.47
N ILE A 159 -9.75 -6.26 2.94
CA ILE A 159 -10.82 -5.31 2.59
C ILE A 159 -11.35 -4.59 3.83
N SER A 160 -11.64 -5.32 4.91
CA SER A 160 -12.13 -4.69 6.14
C SER A 160 -11.09 -3.78 6.79
N GLU A 161 -9.81 -4.14 6.75
CA GLU A 161 -8.75 -3.30 7.32
C GLU A 161 -8.55 -2.02 6.49
N TYR A 162 -8.53 -2.09 5.17
CA TYR A 162 -8.44 -0.89 4.33
C TYR A 162 -9.64 0.03 4.48
N LEU A 163 -10.86 -0.51 4.56
CA LEU A 163 -12.06 0.29 4.83
C LEU A 163 -12.01 0.93 6.22
N LYS A 164 -11.58 0.18 7.24
CA LYS A 164 -11.38 0.70 8.60
C LYS A 164 -10.35 1.83 8.62
N LEU A 165 -9.18 1.65 8.01
CA LEU A 165 -8.13 2.68 7.99
C LEU A 165 -8.52 3.90 7.13
N PHE A 166 -9.38 3.71 6.13
CA PHE A 166 -9.94 4.82 5.36
C PHE A 166 -10.92 5.65 6.19
N VAL A 167 -11.85 5.01 6.90
CA VAL A 167 -12.84 5.72 7.73
C VAL A 167 -12.20 6.29 9.00
N TRP A 168 -11.26 5.56 9.60
CA TRP A 168 -10.62 5.90 10.86
C TRP A 168 -9.10 5.65 10.79
N PRO A 169 -8.31 6.61 10.26
CA PRO A 169 -6.87 6.44 10.02
C PRO A 169 -6.04 6.53 11.32
N VAL A 170 -6.23 5.53 12.18
CA VAL A 170 -5.50 5.29 13.43
C VAL A 170 -4.87 3.90 13.37
N GLY A 171 -3.66 3.75 13.92
CA GLY A 171 -2.89 2.51 13.82
C GLY A 171 -2.18 2.32 12.49
N LEU A 172 -1.80 3.42 11.84
CA LEU A 172 -0.95 3.44 10.65
C LEU A 172 0.46 2.96 11.05
N THR A 173 0.96 1.95 10.35
CA THR A 173 2.28 1.36 10.58
C THR A 173 2.85 0.79 9.28
N LEU A 174 4.18 0.73 9.17
CA LEU A 174 4.84 0.07 8.04
C LEU A 174 4.45 -1.43 7.95
N TYR A 175 4.20 -2.05 9.11
CA TYR A 175 4.06 -3.50 9.24
C TYR A 175 2.76 -3.87 9.96
N HIS A 176 1.68 -4.07 9.19
CA HIS A 176 0.42 -4.61 9.72
C HIS A 176 0.55 -6.12 9.98
N SER A 177 1.20 -6.47 11.08
CA SER A 177 1.49 -7.85 11.51
C SER A 177 0.49 -8.39 12.53
N ASP A 178 -0.18 -7.52 13.26
CA ASP A 178 -1.13 -7.86 14.33
C ASP A 178 -2.52 -8.21 13.74
N LEU A 179 -2.54 -9.19 12.84
CA LEU A 179 -3.73 -9.64 12.09
C LEU A 179 -4.28 -10.99 12.60
N ALA A 180 -4.01 -11.33 13.86
CA ALA A 180 -4.60 -12.49 14.53
C ALA A 180 -5.99 -12.13 15.06
N PHE A 181 -7.02 -12.88 14.63
CA PHE A 181 -8.41 -12.61 14.99
C PHE A 181 -9.06 -13.84 15.60
N ASP A 182 -9.91 -13.61 16.60
CA ASP A 182 -10.85 -14.64 17.04
C ASP A 182 -11.94 -14.90 15.98
N ALA A 183 -12.72 -15.97 16.16
CA ALA A 183 -13.76 -16.35 15.21
C ALA A 183 -14.83 -15.26 15.02
N TRP A 184 -15.11 -14.46 16.05
CA TRP A 184 -16.14 -13.42 16.03
C TRP A 184 -15.67 -12.18 15.27
N GLN A 185 -14.44 -11.75 15.54
CA GLN A 185 -13.74 -10.69 14.83
C GLN A 185 -13.60 -11.05 13.35
N PHE A 186 -13.23 -12.30 13.04
CA PHE A 186 -13.17 -12.75 11.66
C PHE A 186 -14.56 -12.78 11.00
N GLY A 187 -15.59 -13.27 11.70
CA GLY A 187 -16.97 -13.26 11.23
C GLY A 187 -17.47 -11.84 10.90
N PHE A 188 -17.17 -10.85 11.75
CA PHE A 188 -17.48 -9.45 11.48
C PHE A 188 -16.80 -8.93 10.21
N ARG A 189 -15.53 -9.27 9.99
CA ARG A 189 -14.80 -8.89 8.76
C ARG A 189 -15.42 -9.51 7.50
N VAL A 190 -15.94 -10.74 7.58
CA VAL A 190 -16.69 -11.37 6.49
C VAL A 190 -17.99 -10.60 6.21
N VAL A 191 -18.72 -10.20 7.24
CA VAL A 191 -19.93 -9.36 7.09
C VAL A 191 -19.60 -8.03 6.42
N VAL A 192 -18.51 -7.36 6.82
CA VAL A 192 -18.05 -6.12 6.18
C VAL A 192 -17.73 -6.33 4.71
N LEU A 193 -17.02 -7.40 4.36
CA LEU A 193 -16.73 -7.76 2.97
C LEU A 193 -18.01 -7.99 2.16
N LEU A 194 -18.93 -8.81 2.68
CA LEU A 194 -20.19 -9.12 2.00
C LEU A 194 -21.08 -7.88 1.85
N GLY A 195 -21.13 -7.01 2.87
CA GLY A 195 -21.82 -5.73 2.80
C GLY A 195 -21.22 -4.81 1.73
N PHE A 196 -19.89 -4.74 1.65
CA PHE A 196 -19.21 -3.95 0.62
C PHE A 196 -19.48 -4.49 -0.79
N LEU A 197 -19.36 -5.81 -1.00
CA LEU A 197 -19.69 -6.46 -2.28
C LEU A 197 -21.17 -6.28 -2.64
N GLY A 198 -22.07 -6.44 -1.66
CA GLY A 198 -23.49 -6.19 -1.81
C GLY A 198 -23.79 -4.75 -2.25
N SER A 199 -23.08 -3.77 -1.71
CA SER A 199 -23.22 -2.36 -2.13
C SER A 199 -22.79 -2.13 -3.59
N ILE A 200 -21.75 -2.82 -4.07
CA ILE A 200 -21.32 -2.78 -5.47
C ILE A 200 -22.40 -3.37 -6.37
N VAL A 201 -22.92 -4.55 -6.03
CA VAL A 201 -23.97 -5.21 -6.80
C VAL A 201 -25.26 -4.39 -6.83
N TRP A 202 -25.65 -3.80 -5.70
CA TRP A 202 -26.84 -2.97 -5.62
C TRP A 202 -26.70 -1.67 -6.43
N THR A 203 -25.55 -0.99 -6.33
CA THR A 203 -25.28 0.24 -7.08
C THR A 203 -25.12 -0.03 -8.57
N PHE A 204 -24.69 -1.21 -8.99
CA PHE A 204 -24.65 -1.59 -10.41
C PHE A 204 -26.02 -1.42 -11.10
N ILE A 205 -27.10 -1.72 -10.39
CA ILE A 205 -28.47 -1.60 -10.89
C ILE A 205 -29.00 -0.16 -10.75
N LYS A 206 -28.68 0.52 -9.64
CA LYS A 206 -29.28 1.82 -9.27
C LYS A 206 -28.52 3.03 -9.81
N ASN A 207 -27.20 3.01 -9.74
CA ASN A 207 -26.35 4.15 -10.11
C ASN A 207 -24.97 3.67 -10.59
N LYS A 208 -24.79 3.64 -11.92
CA LYS A 208 -23.54 3.21 -12.56
C LYS A 208 -22.31 4.05 -12.19
N GLN A 209 -22.49 5.32 -11.81
CA GLN A 209 -21.36 6.16 -11.38
C GLN A 209 -20.85 5.74 -10.01
N VAL A 210 -21.74 5.51 -9.04
CA VAL A 210 -21.35 5.01 -7.71
C VAL A 210 -20.74 3.60 -7.84
N PHE A 211 -21.35 2.74 -8.66
CA PHE A 211 -20.81 1.42 -8.97
C PHE A 211 -19.36 1.50 -9.51
N PHE A 212 -19.10 2.40 -10.47
CA PHE A 212 -17.76 2.57 -11.04
C PHE A 212 -16.71 2.86 -9.96
N TRP A 213 -17.00 3.80 -9.04
CA TRP A 213 -16.04 4.21 -8.01
C TRP A 213 -15.92 3.23 -6.84
N LEU A 214 -16.96 2.45 -6.52
CA LEU A 214 -16.83 1.34 -5.57
C LEU A 214 -16.07 0.16 -6.18
N ALA A 215 -16.33 -0.17 -7.46
CA ALA A 215 -15.60 -1.21 -8.18
C ALA A 215 -14.13 -0.82 -8.42
N TRP A 216 -13.84 0.47 -8.63
CA TRP A 216 -12.48 1.02 -8.73
C TRP A 216 -11.60 0.54 -7.56
N PHE A 217 -12.13 0.58 -6.34
CA PHE A 217 -11.42 0.17 -5.14
C PHE A 217 -10.94 -1.28 -5.23
N LEU A 218 -11.82 -2.22 -5.62
CA LEU A 218 -11.47 -3.63 -5.77
C LEU A 218 -10.55 -3.90 -6.96
N VAL A 219 -10.79 -3.24 -8.10
CA VAL A 219 -9.95 -3.40 -9.29
C VAL A 219 -8.51 -2.97 -9.00
N CYS A 220 -8.32 -1.83 -8.32
CA CYS A 220 -6.99 -1.35 -7.95
C CYS A 220 -6.29 -2.25 -6.94
N LEU A 221 -7.03 -2.84 -5.98
CA LEU A 221 -6.46 -3.77 -5.00
C LEU A 221 -6.23 -5.18 -5.57
N SER A 222 -6.85 -5.55 -6.70
CA SER A 222 -6.79 -6.92 -7.22
C SER A 222 -5.37 -7.51 -7.33
N PRO A 223 -4.31 -6.79 -7.75
CA PRO A 223 -2.95 -7.36 -7.81
C PRO A 223 -2.35 -7.62 -6.43
N THR A 224 -2.85 -6.95 -5.40
CA THR A 224 -2.42 -7.12 -4.00
C THR A 224 -3.22 -8.21 -3.27
N LEU A 225 -4.34 -8.63 -3.84
CA LEU A 225 -5.21 -9.64 -3.25
C LEU A 225 -4.97 -11.02 -3.87
N LEU A 226 -4.11 -11.16 -4.87
CA LEU A 226 -3.84 -12.46 -5.51
C LEU A 226 -3.32 -13.49 -4.50
N PRO A 227 -3.63 -14.79 -4.69
CA PRO A 227 -3.20 -15.89 -3.80
C PRO A 227 -1.68 -16.17 -3.86
N PHE A 228 -0.89 -15.32 -4.52
CA PHE A 228 0.55 -15.40 -4.55
C PHE A 228 1.07 -14.69 -3.30
N GLY A 229 1.82 -15.41 -2.46
CA GLY A 229 2.31 -14.91 -1.17
C GLY A 229 3.08 -13.59 -1.29
N LEU A 230 2.36 -12.47 -1.17
CA LEU A 230 2.94 -11.16 -1.01
C LEU A 230 3.50 -11.06 0.40
N SER A 231 4.56 -10.28 0.57
CA SER A 231 5.23 -10.13 1.87
C SER A 231 4.30 -9.60 2.99
N TRP A 232 3.16 -8.97 2.65
CA TRP A 232 2.21 -8.38 3.60
C TRP A 232 0.78 -8.49 3.07
N ILE A 233 -0.19 -8.87 3.92
CA ILE A 233 -1.63 -8.83 3.60
C ILE A 233 -2.11 -7.39 3.46
N VAL A 234 -1.71 -6.54 4.41
CA VAL A 234 -2.09 -5.14 4.50
C VAL A 234 -0.84 -4.27 4.48
N ALA A 235 -0.82 -3.28 3.59
CA ALA A 235 0.17 -2.21 3.59
C ALA A 235 -0.52 -0.93 3.09
N GLU A 236 -0.33 0.21 3.75
CA GLU A 236 -1.05 1.45 3.43
C GLU A 236 -0.75 1.89 1.99
N ARG A 237 0.49 1.72 1.52
CA ARG A 237 0.89 1.99 0.13
C ARG A 237 0.07 1.24 -0.92
N TYR A 238 -0.47 0.05 -0.61
CA TYR A 238 -1.27 -0.74 -1.55
C TYR A 238 -2.62 -0.10 -1.86
N VAL A 239 -3.21 0.63 -0.90
CA VAL A 239 -4.53 1.26 -1.06
C VAL A 239 -4.43 2.66 -1.69
N TYR A 240 -3.22 3.18 -1.95
CA TYR A 240 -3.03 4.54 -2.45
C TYR A 240 -3.86 4.89 -3.70
N MET A 241 -3.84 4.05 -4.74
CA MET A 241 -4.69 4.28 -5.92
C MET A 241 -6.16 3.93 -5.66
N ALA A 242 -6.41 2.90 -4.86
CA ALA A 242 -7.75 2.39 -4.59
C ALA A 242 -8.60 3.40 -3.80
N MET A 243 -8.01 4.11 -2.82
CA MET A 243 -8.72 5.06 -1.97
C MET A 243 -9.31 6.25 -2.75
N ILE A 244 -8.83 6.53 -3.96
CA ILE A 244 -9.44 7.54 -4.85
C ILE A 244 -10.92 7.25 -5.07
N GLY A 245 -11.28 5.98 -5.32
CA GLY A 245 -12.67 5.59 -5.52
C GLY A 245 -13.53 5.87 -4.29
N LEU A 246 -13.01 5.57 -3.10
CA LEU A 246 -13.70 5.86 -1.84
C LEU A 246 -13.84 7.37 -1.59
N CYS A 247 -12.80 8.17 -1.84
CA CYS A 247 -12.87 9.63 -1.74
C CYS A 247 -13.93 10.22 -2.67
N VAL A 248 -14.05 9.71 -3.90
CA VAL A 248 -15.08 10.17 -4.84
C VAL A 248 -16.47 9.76 -4.37
N VAL A 249 -16.66 8.54 -3.86
CA VAL A 249 -17.96 8.09 -3.31
C VAL A 249 -18.37 8.95 -2.11
N VAL A 250 -17.46 9.27 -1.20
CA VAL A 250 -17.73 10.19 -0.08
C VAL A 250 -18.14 11.56 -0.61
N ALA A 251 -17.40 12.12 -1.57
CA ALA A 251 -17.75 13.40 -2.19
C ALA A 251 -19.13 13.35 -2.87
N MET A 252 -19.47 12.29 -3.61
CA MET A 252 -20.80 12.10 -4.18
C MET A 252 -21.91 12.08 -3.10
N GLY A 253 -21.64 11.44 -1.97
CA GLY A 253 -22.56 11.41 -0.82
C GLY A 253 -22.79 12.80 -0.24
N VAL A 254 -21.74 13.59 -0.05
CA VAL A 254 -21.87 14.97 0.45
C VAL A 254 -22.61 15.86 -0.56
N GLU A 255 -22.32 15.74 -1.86
CA GLU A 255 -23.06 16.50 -2.89
C GLU A 255 -24.54 16.15 -2.89
N TRP A 256 -24.86 14.86 -2.72
CA TRP A 256 -26.24 14.39 -2.62
C TRP A 256 -26.95 15.00 -1.40
N ILE A 257 -26.31 15.04 -0.23
CA ILE A 257 -26.85 15.68 0.98
C ILE A 257 -27.09 17.18 0.73
N LEU A 258 -26.10 17.89 0.18
CA LEU A 258 -26.21 19.33 -0.12
C LEU A 258 -27.39 19.65 -1.06
N LYS A 259 -27.68 18.75 -2.01
CA LYS A 259 -28.84 18.87 -2.91
C LYS A 259 -30.19 18.65 -2.21
N GLN A 260 -30.24 17.90 -1.10
CA GLN A 260 -31.47 17.70 -0.32
C GLN A 260 -31.75 18.86 0.65
N VAL A 261 -30.70 19.56 1.11
CA VAL A 261 -30.84 20.69 2.02
C VAL A 261 -31.25 21.96 1.25
N GLN A 262 -32.39 22.53 1.63
CA GLN A 262 -33.00 23.68 0.93
C GLN A 262 -32.61 25.03 1.53
N ASP A 263 -32.37 25.09 2.84
CA ASP A 263 -31.98 26.31 3.55
C ASP A 263 -30.46 26.52 3.56
N ASP A 264 -30.04 27.78 3.57
CA ASP A 264 -28.63 28.16 3.52
C ASP A 264 -27.89 27.74 4.81
N GLY A 265 -28.53 27.82 5.98
CA GLY A 265 -27.93 27.45 7.26
C GLY A 265 -27.55 25.96 7.33
N GLY A 266 -28.42 25.07 6.83
CA GLY A 266 -28.13 23.65 6.74
C GLY A 266 -27.00 23.34 5.75
N ARG A 267 -26.93 24.05 4.61
CA ARG A 267 -25.82 23.90 3.66
C ARG A 267 -24.50 24.35 4.27
N ASP A 268 -24.51 25.45 5.00
CA ASP A 268 -23.34 25.94 5.74
C ASP A 268 -22.88 24.94 6.80
N MET A 269 -23.81 24.29 7.50
CA MET A 269 -23.47 23.21 8.45
C MET A 269 -22.80 22.02 7.76
N VAL A 270 -23.32 21.55 6.63
CA VAL A 270 -22.70 20.43 5.87
C VAL A 270 -21.31 20.80 5.39
N ASN A 271 -21.12 22.02 4.87
CA ASN A 271 -19.81 22.52 4.46
C ASN A 271 -18.85 22.65 5.65
N PHE A 272 -19.33 23.14 6.80
CA PHE A 272 -18.54 23.23 8.02
C PHE A 272 -18.06 21.85 8.50
N VAL A 273 -18.94 20.84 8.51
CA VAL A 273 -18.57 19.46 8.84
C VAL A 273 -17.54 18.90 7.86
N LEU A 274 -17.69 19.18 6.55
CA LEU A 274 -16.71 18.78 5.55
C LEU A 274 -15.34 19.43 5.78
N VAL A 275 -15.31 20.72 6.10
CA VAL A 275 -14.06 21.44 6.44
C VAL A 275 -13.41 20.86 7.69
N LEU A 276 -14.20 20.54 8.73
CA LEU A 276 -13.69 19.86 9.93
C LEU A 276 -13.12 18.47 9.60
N LEU A 277 -13.80 17.70 8.75
CA LEU A 277 -13.30 16.39 8.30
C LEU A 277 -11.95 16.54 7.58
N VAL A 278 -11.87 17.42 6.57
CA VAL A 278 -10.63 17.71 5.83
C VAL A 278 -9.53 18.20 6.76
N GLY A 279 -9.84 19.11 7.69
CA GLY A 279 -8.90 19.63 8.68
C GLY A 279 -8.39 18.54 9.63
N SER A 280 -9.26 17.63 10.07
CA SER A 280 -8.88 16.50 10.93
C SER A 280 -7.96 15.50 10.22
N LEU A 281 -8.26 15.17 8.96
CA LEU A 281 -7.42 14.31 8.13
C LEU A 281 -6.07 14.97 7.86
N MET A 282 -6.06 16.26 7.53
CA MET A 282 -4.82 17.03 7.35
C MET A 282 -3.95 17.03 8.61
N PHE A 283 -4.56 17.27 9.78
CA PHE A 283 -3.83 17.22 11.06
C PHE A 283 -3.25 15.82 11.31
N ARG A 284 -4.04 14.76 11.10
CA ARG A 284 -3.56 13.37 11.20
C ARG A 284 -2.42 13.07 10.23
N THR A 285 -2.47 13.62 9.01
CA THR A 285 -1.41 13.48 8.01
C THR A 285 -0.12 14.19 8.43
N ILE A 286 -0.22 15.37 9.04
CA ILE A 286 0.96 16.07 9.61
C ILE A 286 1.60 15.22 10.71
N LEU A 287 0.80 14.68 11.63
CA LEU A 287 1.32 13.77 12.67
C LEU A 287 1.97 12.54 12.06
N ARG A 288 1.33 11.91 11.08
CA ARG A 288 1.86 10.73 10.40
C ARG A 288 3.17 11.04 9.65
N ASN A 289 3.31 12.20 9.02
CA ASN A 289 4.57 12.62 8.40
C ASN A 289 5.73 12.73 9.40
N ASN A 290 5.44 13.07 10.66
CA ASN A 290 6.47 13.11 11.69
C ASN A 290 7.01 11.72 12.03
N ASP A 291 6.18 10.66 11.96
CA ASP A 291 6.63 9.28 12.13
C ASP A 291 7.69 8.91 11.07
N TRP A 292 7.53 9.41 9.84
CA TRP A 292 8.41 9.12 8.70
C TRP A 292 9.68 9.98 8.63
N ARG A 293 9.93 10.85 9.61
CA ARG A 293 11.03 11.82 9.56
C ARG A 293 12.41 11.17 9.72
N THR A 294 12.52 10.18 10.60
CA THR A 294 13.75 9.42 10.84
C THR A 294 13.45 7.93 10.98
N ALA A 295 14.48 7.08 10.84
CA ALA A 295 14.33 5.65 11.07
C ALA A 295 13.82 5.38 12.50
N ASP A 296 14.43 6.02 13.50
CA ASP A 296 14.01 5.96 14.90
C ASP A 296 12.53 6.28 15.10
N SER A 297 12.06 7.44 14.60
CA SER A 297 10.65 7.85 14.80
C SER A 297 9.70 6.83 14.18
N LEU A 298 10.07 6.26 13.03
CA LEU A 298 9.26 5.27 12.33
C LEU A 298 9.12 4.00 13.17
N TRP A 299 10.24 3.44 13.65
CA TRP A 299 10.22 2.19 14.41
C TRP A 299 9.53 2.34 15.77
N PHE A 300 9.77 3.45 16.49
CA PHE A 300 9.06 3.71 17.74
C PHE A 300 7.55 3.95 17.53
N SER A 301 7.15 4.56 16.41
CA SER A 301 5.72 4.70 16.08
C SER A 301 5.07 3.33 15.77
N ALA A 302 5.82 2.43 15.14
CA ALA A 302 5.36 1.12 14.71
C ALA A 302 5.27 0.11 15.87
N GLU A 303 6.01 0.33 16.96
CA GLU A 303 6.02 -0.52 18.16
C GLU A 303 4.63 -0.82 18.70
N ARG A 304 3.73 0.18 18.72
CA ARG A 304 2.37 0.03 19.26
C ARG A 304 1.42 -0.78 18.39
N TYR A 305 1.76 -0.98 17.12
CA TYR A 305 0.84 -1.53 16.11
C TYR A 305 1.41 -2.71 15.33
N SER A 306 2.66 -3.09 15.59
CA SER A 306 3.41 -4.13 14.87
C SER A 306 4.13 -5.05 15.85
N THR A 307 3.42 -5.49 16.89
CA THR A 307 3.99 -6.26 18.01
C THR A 307 4.36 -7.69 17.62
N LEU A 308 3.81 -8.19 16.51
CA LEU A 308 4.11 -9.50 15.95
C LEU A 308 5.05 -9.44 14.72
N SER A 309 5.65 -8.28 14.42
CA SER A 309 6.60 -8.17 13.31
C SER A 309 8.04 -8.41 13.79
N PRO A 310 8.69 -9.51 13.36
CA PRO A 310 10.10 -9.73 13.67
C PRO A 310 10.99 -8.62 13.07
N GLN A 311 10.67 -8.12 11.87
CA GLN A 311 11.40 -7.01 11.24
C GLN A 311 11.30 -5.72 12.06
N ASN A 312 10.11 -5.41 12.61
CA ASN A 312 9.94 -4.24 13.46
C ASN A 312 10.80 -4.34 14.73
N HIS A 313 10.78 -5.50 15.38
CA HIS A 313 11.61 -5.73 16.57
C HIS A 313 13.11 -5.67 16.26
N ASN A 314 13.57 -6.23 15.14
CA ASN A 314 14.95 -6.08 14.71
C ASN A 314 15.34 -4.61 14.51
N ASN A 315 14.49 -3.81 13.86
CA ASN A 315 14.78 -2.40 13.62
C ASN A 315 14.71 -1.55 14.90
N LEU A 316 13.79 -1.86 15.82
CA LEU A 316 13.76 -1.27 17.16
C LEU A 316 15.05 -1.61 17.93
N GLY A 317 15.50 -2.86 17.88
CA GLY A 317 16.75 -3.29 18.49
C GLY A 317 17.94 -2.46 18.01
N ASP A 318 18.08 -2.26 16.70
CA ASP A 318 19.11 -1.40 16.11
C ASP A 318 19.00 0.06 16.56
N ALA A 319 17.77 0.61 16.59
CA ALA A 319 17.52 1.97 17.05
C ALA A 319 17.91 2.19 18.52
N TYR A 320 17.58 1.25 19.41
CA TYR A 320 18.00 1.29 20.82
C TYR A 320 19.52 1.13 20.97
N GLY A 321 20.13 0.24 20.18
CA GLY A 321 21.59 0.03 20.18
C GLY A 321 22.36 1.29 19.82
N LYS A 322 21.92 2.01 18.77
CA LYS A 322 22.47 3.31 18.36
C LYS A 322 22.37 4.40 19.43
N ARG A 323 21.44 4.26 20.37
CA ARG A 323 21.27 5.16 21.52
C ARG A 323 22.03 4.70 22.77
N GLY A 324 22.82 3.63 22.67
CA GLY A 324 23.55 3.03 23.79
C GLY A 324 22.66 2.27 24.78
N MET A 325 21.38 2.07 24.46
CA MET A 325 20.43 1.32 25.28
C MET A 325 20.54 -0.17 24.97
N LEU A 326 21.70 -0.75 25.28
CA LEU A 326 22.07 -2.10 24.83
C LEU A 326 21.12 -3.18 25.36
N GLU A 327 20.66 -3.08 26.61
CA GLU A 327 19.71 -4.03 27.19
C GLU A 327 18.40 -4.11 26.40
N LEU A 328 17.80 -2.95 26.10
CA LEU A 328 16.59 -2.87 25.26
C LEU A 328 16.85 -3.38 23.84
N SER A 329 18.02 -3.06 23.30
CA SER A 329 18.46 -3.55 21.99
C SER A 329 18.45 -5.09 21.94
N ARG A 330 19.09 -5.73 22.92
CA ARG A 330 19.12 -7.19 23.09
C ARG A 330 17.72 -7.77 23.20
N ASP A 331 16.88 -7.21 24.07
CA ASP A 331 15.53 -7.74 24.31
C ASP A 331 14.66 -7.71 23.04
N HIS A 332 14.78 -6.66 22.24
CA HIS A 332 14.09 -6.58 20.95
C HIS A 332 14.65 -7.55 19.91
N PHE A 333 15.97 -7.75 19.82
CA PHE A 333 16.51 -8.78 18.92
C PHE A 333 16.09 -10.19 19.34
N LEU A 334 16.08 -10.49 20.65
CA LEU A 334 15.57 -11.76 21.17
C LEU A 334 14.10 -11.95 20.81
N ARG A 335 13.27 -10.90 20.93
CA ARG A 335 11.87 -10.95 20.51
C ARG A 335 11.71 -11.19 19.01
N ALA A 336 12.56 -10.58 18.17
CA ALA A 336 12.56 -10.83 16.73
C ALA A 336 12.89 -12.30 16.40
N ILE A 337 13.85 -12.90 17.11
CA ILE A 337 14.24 -14.31 16.98
C ILE A 337 13.14 -15.24 17.50
N GLU A 338 12.43 -14.87 18.57
CA GLU A 338 11.28 -15.64 19.07
C GLU A 338 10.14 -15.69 18.05
N LEU A 339 9.83 -14.55 17.42
CA LEU A 339 8.79 -14.44 16.39
C LEU A 339 9.19 -15.12 15.07
N ASN A 340 10.48 -15.10 14.73
CA ASN A 340 11.02 -15.83 13.59
C ASN A 340 12.36 -16.50 13.97
N PRO A 341 12.32 -17.80 14.34
CA PRO A 341 13.51 -18.55 14.75
C PRO A 341 14.59 -18.70 13.68
N ARG A 342 14.31 -18.37 12.42
CA ARG A 342 15.27 -18.39 11.31
C ARG A 342 15.77 -17.00 10.91
N TYR A 343 15.46 -15.96 11.69
CA TYR A 343 15.78 -14.59 11.33
C TYR A 343 17.26 -14.26 11.54
N ALA A 344 18.07 -14.61 10.54
CA ALA A 344 19.53 -14.50 10.60
C ALA A 344 20.04 -13.07 10.86
N ASP A 345 19.37 -12.04 10.33
CA ASP A 345 19.75 -10.63 10.56
C ASP A 345 19.59 -10.23 12.03
N ALA A 346 18.51 -10.68 12.69
CA ALA A 346 18.29 -10.42 14.11
C ALA A 346 19.34 -11.14 14.97
N MET A 347 19.76 -12.34 14.58
CA MET A 347 20.85 -13.07 15.25
C MET A 347 22.19 -12.34 15.09
N HIS A 348 22.49 -11.84 13.88
CA HIS A 348 23.67 -11.02 13.64
C HIS A 348 23.68 -9.75 14.50
N ASN A 349 22.54 -9.04 14.53
CA ASN A 349 22.44 -7.80 15.28
C ASN A 349 22.48 -8.03 16.80
N LEU A 350 21.92 -9.15 17.27
CA LEU A 350 22.08 -9.61 18.66
C LEU A 350 23.56 -9.85 19.00
N GLY A 351 24.31 -10.51 18.12
CA GLY A 351 25.74 -10.70 18.30
C GLY A 351 26.51 -9.39 18.38
N SER A 352 26.15 -8.42 17.53
CA SER A 352 26.72 -7.07 17.57
C SER A 352 26.39 -6.32 18.86
N ALA A 353 25.18 -6.50 19.40
CA ALA A 353 24.80 -5.92 20.70
C ALA A 353 25.60 -6.56 21.85
N TYR A 354 25.78 -7.89 21.85
CA TYR A 354 26.59 -8.58 22.85
C TYR A 354 28.06 -8.16 22.81
N LEU A 355 28.65 -7.94 21.63
CA LEU A 355 30.00 -7.37 21.53
C LEU A 355 30.10 -5.99 22.21
N GLN A 356 29.11 -5.13 21.99
CA GLN A 356 29.08 -3.80 22.63
C GLN A 356 28.91 -3.88 24.15
N MET A 357 28.28 -4.94 24.65
CA MET A 357 28.17 -5.23 26.09
C MET A 357 29.43 -5.89 26.68
N GLY A 358 30.39 -6.31 25.85
CA GLY A 358 31.56 -7.10 26.27
C GLY A 358 31.29 -8.59 26.49
N GLU A 359 30.12 -9.09 26.09
CA GLU A 359 29.72 -10.49 26.22
C GLU A 359 30.18 -11.31 25.00
N ILE A 360 31.51 -11.48 24.86
CA ILE A 360 32.17 -12.03 23.67
C ILE A 360 31.66 -13.43 23.28
N GLU A 361 31.52 -14.34 24.24
CA GLU A 361 31.05 -15.70 23.96
C GLU A 361 29.61 -15.74 23.41
N LYS A 362 28.71 -14.93 23.98
CA LYS A 362 27.33 -14.84 23.48
C LYS A 362 27.27 -14.21 22.10
N ALA A 363 28.17 -13.26 21.83
CA ALA A 363 28.30 -12.69 20.50
C ALA A 363 28.72 -13.73 19.46
N ARG A 364 29.76 -14.52 19.77
CA ARG A 364 30.24 -15.62 18.92
C ARG A 364 29.11 -16.60 18.62
N GLU A 365 28.39 -17.07 19.64
CA GLU A 365 27.25 -17.98 19.46
C GLU A 365 26.19 -17.38 18.52
N SER A 366 25.85 -16.10 18.72
CA SER A 366 24.84 -15.41 17.92
C SER A 366 25.26 -15.27 16.44
N PHE A 367 26.53 -14.97 16.17
CA PHE A 367 27.05 -14.90 14.79
C PHE A 367 27.10 -16.27 14.11
N LEU A 368 27.47 -17.33 14.83
CA LEU A 368 27.44 -18.70 14.31
C LEU A 368 26.01 -19.11 13.94
N ARG A 369 25.04 -18.87 14.82
CA ARG A 369 23.62 -19.13 14.55
C ARG A 369 23.09 -18.31 13.36
N ALA A 370 23.55 -17.06 13.20
CA ALA A 370 23.22 -16.26 12.04
C ALA A 370 23.72 -16.90 10.74
N LEU A 371 24.96 -17.42 10.72
CA LEU A 371 25.55 -18.09 9.56
C LEU A 371 24.94 -19.47 9.28
N GLU A 372 24.50 -20.20 10.31
CA GLU A 372 23.73 -21.44 10.15
C GLU A 372 22.42 -21.20 9.38
N ASN A 373 21.75 -20.07 9.67
CA ASN A 373 20.48 -19.72 9.03
C ASN A 373 20.68 -19.00 7.70
N ASN A 374 21.71 -18.18 7.55
CA ASN A 374 22.10 -17.54 6.29
C ASN A 374 23.64 -17.54 6.12
N PRO A 375 24.19 -18.52 5.38
CA PRO A 375 25.63 -18.64 5.16
C PRO A 375 26.27 -17.46 4.40
N ASN A 376 25.47 -16.59 3.77
CA ASN A 376 25.94 -15.46 2.98
C ASN A 376 26.07 -14.15 3.79
N LEU A 377 25.80 -14.17 5.11
CA LEU A 377 25.99 -13.01 5.99
C LEU A 377 27.47 -12.74 6.23
N TRP A 378 28.12 -12.08 5.27
CA TRP A 378 29.54 -11.74 5.33
C TRP A 378 29.88 -10.89 6.57
N GLN A 379 28.95 -10.07 7.07
CA GLN A 379 29.12 -9.28 8.27
C GLN A 379 29.33 -10.17 9.51
N SER A 380 28.56 -11.25 9.65
CA SER A 380 28.71 -12.22 10.74
C SER A 380 30.04 -12.96 10.63
N LYS A 381 30.45 -13.35 9.42
CA LYS A 381 31.75 -13.99 9.18
C LYS A 381 32.91 -13.09 9.61
N ARG A 382 32.89 -11.83 9.17
CA ARG A 382 33.90 -10.83 9.53
C ARG A 382 33.94 -10.56 11.05
N ALA A 383 32.78 -10.52 11.71
CA ALA A 383 32.72 -10.33 13.15
C ALA A 383 33.38 -11.50 13.90
N LEU A 384 33.12 -12.75 13.49
CA LEU A 384 33.78 -13.93 14.06
C LEU A 384 35.31 -13.89 13.88
N GLU A 385 35.78 -13.57 12.67
CA GLU A 385 37.21 -13.41 12.39
C GLU A 385 37.85 -12.36 13.31
N SER A 386 37.15 -11.23 13.54
CA SER A 386 37.66 -10.18 14.44
C SER A 386 37.73 -10.61 15.91
N ILE A 387 36.81 -11.45 16.39
CA ILE A 387 36.85 -12.00 17.75
C ILE A 387 38.06 -12.93 17.89
N GLU A 388 38.27 -13.82 16.93
CA GLU A 388 39.41 -14.75 16.93
C GLU A 388 40.76 -14.04 16.86
N GLU A 389 40.86 -12.95 16.09
CA GLU A 389 42.06 -12.13 16.03
C GLU A 389 42.35 -11.42 17.36
N TRP A 390 41.31 -10.91 18.04
CA TRP A 390 41.44 -10.27 19.34
C TRP A 390 41.91 -11.26 20.43
N GLU A 391 41.32 -12.45 20.50
CA GLU A 391 41.73 -13.49 21.47
C GLU A 391 43.18 -13.94 21.26
N LYS A 392 43.64 -14.05 20.00
CA LYS A 392 45.05 -14.36 19.70
C LYS A 392 46.02 -13.29 20.20
N GLN A 393 45.57 -12.03 20.25
CA GLN A 393 46.36 -10.90 20.73
C GLN A 393 46.25 -10.69 22.25
N ASN A 394 45.25 -11.29 22.89
CA ASN A 394 44.91 -11.15 24.30
C ASN A 394 44.66 -12.53 24.97
N PRO A 395 45.70 -13.37 25.13
CA PRO A 395 45.58 -14.77 25.56
C PRO A 395 45.26 -14.98 27.06
#